data_AF-A0AAD9BVC4-F1
#
_entry.id   AF-A0AAD9BVC4-F1
#
_cell.length_a   1.000
_cell.length_b   1.000
_cell.length_c   1.000
_cell.angle_alpha   90.00
_cell.angle_beta   90.00
_cell.angle_gamma   90.00
#
_symmetry.space_group_name_H-M   'P 1'
#
loop_
_entity.id
_entity.type
_entity.pdbx_description
1 polymer ?
#
loop_
_entity_poly.entity_id
_entity_poly.type
_entity_poly.pdbx_seq_one_letter_code
_entity_poly.pdbx_strand_id
1 'polypeptide(L)'
;MLSCLLRGGCSPLLCLWALLLPLVSLHSVNQHGRRSHSAKERPKLLLVSFDGFRWDYIDRVPTLNFHNIIDNGVMVEHVENVYITKTYPNHYSLVTGLYAETHGIVANEMYDPVLNRSFSMETDSVYESRWWEAAVPLWVSIQKAGGRSGAAMWPGSDVKIHGMFPNRYLLYNASVSFETRVERLIEWFSAPKEAAVDFGVLYWEEPDESGHKLGPESTLMDAVIAGIDEKLGFLMNELKKAGLYEKVNLIVTSDHGMTQLSSDKIIELDEYVSRDLYTWVDKSPVVALLPKEGKLDEIYDKLVDVNPNMVVYKKEDIPEHFHYQHNVRIMPILIAAKEGGP
;
A
#
# COMPACT_ATOMS: atom_id res chain seq x y z
N MET A 1 -20.35 61.23 -44.19
CA MET A 1 -19.79 61.40 -45.53
C MET A 1 -19.50 60.00 -46.08
N LEU A 2 -20.03 59.48 -47.19
CA LEU A 2 -20.86 59.98 -48.27
C LEU A 2 -21.55 58.73 -48.92
N SER A 3 -22.88 58.81 -49.14
CA SER A 3 -23.68 58.38 -50.33
C SER A 3 -23.29 57.13 -51.16
N CYS A 4 -24.16 56.11 -51.35
CA CYS A 4 -25.37 55.99 -52.23
C CYS A 4 -25.13 55.59 -53.72
N LEU A 5 -25.71 54.42 -54.08
CA LEU A 5 -26.61 54.12 -55.22
C LEU A 5 -26.16 54.15 -56.71
N LEU A 6 -26.30 52.97 -57.35
CA LEU A 6 -27.12 52.63 -58.54
C LEU A 6 -26.63 52.78 -60.02
N ARG A 7 -27.08 51.78 -60.82
CA ARG A 7 -27.31 51.65 -62.29
C ARG A 7 -26.07 51.26 -63.14
N GLY A 8 -26.12 50.36 -64.14
CA GLY A 8 -27.18 49.56 -64.78
C GLY A 8 -26.80 49.20 -66.25
N GLY A 9 -27.31 48.07 -66.79
CA GLY A 9 -27.34 47.70 -68.24
C GLY A 9 -26.26 46.71 -68.71
N CYS A 10 -26.46 45.75 -69.64
CA CYS A 10 -27.60 45.31 -70.46
C CYS A 10 -27.29 43.90 -71.06
N SER A 11 -28.34 43.17 -71.48
CA SER A 11 -28.49 41.76 -71.96
C SER A 11 -27.87 41.46 -73.36
N PRO A 12 -28.07 40.30 -74.10
CA PRO A 12 -28.94 39.10 -73.90
C PRO A 12 -28.39 37.70 -74.40
N LEU A 13 -29.28 36.69 -74.39
CA LEU A 13 -29.25 35.32 -75.00
C LEU A 13 -28.62 34.20 -74.13
N LEU A 14 -29.21 33.01 -73.87
CA LEU A 14 -30.19 32.18 -74.58
C LEU A 14 -30.92 31.20 -73.60
N CYS A 15 -32.24 31.08 -73.79
CA CYS A 15 -33.07 29.85 -73.91
C CYS A 15 -32.98 28.65 -72.94
N LEU A 16 -34.18 28.35 -72.40
CA LEU A 16 -34.93 27.08 -72.43
C LEU A 16 -34.46 25.88 -71.56
N TRP A 17 -35.28 25.61 -70.53
CA TRP A 17 -35.92 24.33 -70.19
C TRP A 17 -35.03 23.09 -69.94
N ALA A 18 -35.02 22.60 -68.70
CA ALA A 18 -35.55 21.26 -68.37
C ALA A 18 -35.45 20.97 -66.86
N LEU A 19 -36.58 20.60 -66.28
CA LEU A 19 -36.72 19.92 -65.00
C LEU A 19 -35.99 18.57 -65.05
N LEU A 20 -34.94 18.41 -64.24
CA LEU A 20 -34.41 17.11 -63.82
C LEU A 20 -33.88 17.25 -62.39
N LEU A 21 -34.73 16.92 -61.41
CA LEU A 21 -34.30 16.62 -60.04
C LEU A 21 -33.58 15.26 -60.06
N PRO A 22 -32.30 15.16 -59.66
CA PRO A 22 -31.75 13.88 -59.25
C PRO A 22 -32.13 13.64 -57.78
N LEU A 23 -32.75 12.49 -57.52
CA LEU A 23 -32.89 11.89 -56.20
C LEU A 23 -31.53 11.87 -55.49
N VAL A 24 -31.34 12.78 -54.52
CA VAL A 24 -30.27 12.62 -53.54
C VAL A 24 -30.76 11.61 -52.52
N SER A 25 -30.16 10.42 -52.58
CA SER A 25 -30.35 9.35 -51.62
C SER A 25 -30.13 9.87 -50.19
N LEU A 26 -31.17 9.73 -49.35
CA LEU A 26 -31.13 9.86 -47.89
C LEU A 26 -30.30 8.71 -47.30
N HIS A 27 -28.98 8.68 -47.52
CA HIS A 27 -28.07 7.69 -46.93
C HIS A 27 -26.71 8.28 -46.53
N SER A 28 -26.67 9.51 -46.01
CA SER A 28 -25.42 10.04 -45.43
C SER A 28 -25.61 11.09 -44.34
N VAL A 29 -26.54 10.85 -43.41
CA VAL A 29 -26.56 11.59 -42.13
C VAL A 29 -26.66 10.58 -41.00
N ASN A 30 -25.63 9.75 -40.85
CA ASN A 30 -25.36 9.04 -39.60
C ASN A 30 -23.89 8.62 -39.47
N GLN A 31 -22.98 9.56 -39.72
CA GLN A 31 -21.61 9.47 -39.21
C GLN A 31 -21.41 10.53 -38.13
N HIS A 32 -22.18 10.44 -37.05
CA HIS A 32 -21.60 10.74 -35.75
C HIS A 32 -20.56 9.65 -35.52
N GLY A 33 -19.32 9.94 -35.91
CA GLY A 33 -18.18 9.12 -35.56
C GLY A 33 -18.23 8.89 -34.06
N ARG A 34 -18.57 7.66 -33.65
CA ARG A 34 -18.00 7.08 -32.44
C ARG A 34 -16.51 7.25 -32.61
N ARG A 35 -15.93 8.30 -32.02
CA ARG A 35 -14.54 8.23 -31.58
C ARG A 35 -14.50 6.96 -30.75
N SER A 36 -13.96 5.88 -31.30
CA SER A 36 -13.44 4.86 -30.42
C SER A 36 -12.47 5.63 -29.55
N HIS A 37 -12.77 5.72 -28.26
CA HIS A 37 -11.69 5.89 -27.32
C HIS A 37 -10.81 4.67 -27.58
N SER A 38 -9.80 4.83 -28.43
CA SER A 38 -8.58 4.04 -28.30
C SER A 38 -8.28 4.14 -26.82
N ALA A 39 -8.53 3.06 -26.09
CA ALA A 39 -8.26 2.99 -24.66
C ALA A 39 -6.76 3.25 -24.57
N LYS A 40 -6.41 4.49 -24.22
CA LYS A 40 -5.02 4.90 -24.05
C LYS A 40 -4.41 3.87 -23.12
N GLU A 41 -3.36 3.21 -23.59
CA GLU A 41 -2.71 2.13 -22.85
C GLU A 41 -2.33 2.69 -21.48
N ARG A 42 -2.76 2.01 -20.42
CA ARG A 42 -2.49 2.46 -19.05
C ARG A 42 -1.02 2.16 -18.75
N PRO A 43 -0.27 3.12 -18.19
CA PRO A 43 1.05 2.82 -17.66
C PRO A 43 0.94 1.69 -16.64
N LYS A 44 1.82 0.68 -16.76
CA LYS A 44 1.86 -0.42 -15.81
C LYS A 44 2.68 -0.02 -14.58
N LEU A 45 2.29 -0.48 -13.41
CA LEU A 45 2.96 -0.21 -12.14
C LEU A 45 3.09 -1.49 -11.33
N LEU A 46 4.29 -1.81 -10.86
CA LEU A 46 4.55 -2.86 -9.89
C LEU A 46 5.15 -2.24 -8.62
N LEU A 47 4.46 -2.39 -7.50
CA LEU A 47 4.93 -2.01 -6.17
C LEU A 47 5.44 -3.25 -5.45
N VAL A 48 6.69 -3.24 -5.00
CA VAL A 48 7.35 -4.33 -4.30
C VAL A 48 7.72 -3.86 -2.90
N SER A 49 7.34 -4.64 -1.89
CA SER A 49 7.74 -4.43 -0.51
C SER A 49 8.64 -5.57 -0.04
N PHE A 50 9.82 -5.22 0.47
CA PHE A 50 10.65 -6.10 1.28
C PHE A 50 10.45 -5.69 2.75
N ASP A 51 9.77 -6.52 3.52
CA ASP A 51 9.37 -6.23 4.90
C ASP A 51 10.59 -5.94 5.78
N GLY A 52 10.54 -4.87 6.58
CA GLY A 52 11.62 -4.52 7.51
C GLY A 52 12.97 -4.18 6.86
N PHE A 53 13.01 -3.88 5.55
CA PHE A 53 14.22 -3.43 4.85
C PHE A 53 14.57 -2.00 5.29
N ARG A 54 15.38 -1.90 6.34
CA ARG A 54 15.84 -0.65 6.92
C ARG A 54 16.66 0.17 5.90
N TRP A 55 16.52 1.50 5.97
CA TRP A 55 17.07 2.45 5.01
C TRP A 55 18.58 2.31 4.76
N ASP A 56 19.37 1.91 5.76
CA ASP A 56 20.83 1.78 5.68
C ASP A 56 21.31 0.41 5.21
N TYR A 57 20.42 -0.58 5.08
CA TYR A 57 20.79 -1.92 4.60
C TYR A 57 21.29 -1.89 3.16
N ILE A 58 20.86 -0.90 2.38
CA ILE A 58 21.29 -0.73 1.00
C ILE A 58 22.80 -0.53 0.88
N ASP A 59 23.43 0.15 1.83
CA ASP A 59 24.86 0.47 1.82
C ASP A 59 25.69 -0.46 2.72
N ARG A 60 25.03 -1.37 3.45
CA ARG A 60 25.68 -2.24 4.42
C ARG A 60 26.53 -3.33 3.78
N VAL A 61 26.07 -3.87 2.66
CA VAL A 61 26.77 -4.86 1.84
C VAL A 61 26.70 -4.42 0.37
N PRO A 62 27.52 -4.98 -0.53
CA PRO A 62 27.38 -4.70 -1.96
C PRO A 62 25.99 -5.16 -2.48
N THR A 63 25.08 -4.20 -2.68
CA THR A 63 23.73 -4.44 -3.23
C THR A 63 23.65 -3.96 -4.68
N LEU A 64 24.26 -4.74 -5.59
CA LEU A 64 24.46 -4.30 -6.99
C LEU A 64 23.13 -4.12 -7.74
N ASN A 65 22.09 -4.90 -7.43
CA ASN A 65 20.80 -4.78 -8.10
C ASN A 65 20.01 -3.56 -7.62
N PHE A 66 20.06 -3.27 -6.31
CA PHE A 66 19.53 -2.02 -5.76
C PHE A 66 20.25 -0.80 -6.34
N HIS A 67 21.59 -0.80 -6.34
CA HIS A 67 22.35 0.31 -6.93
C HIS A 67 22.08 0.46 -8.43
N ASN A 68 21.88 -0.64 -9.15
CA ASN A 68 21.51 -0.56 -10.57
C ASN A 68 20.13 0.09 -10.80
N ILE A 69 19.12 -0.12 -9.95
CA ILE A 69 17.85 0.62 -10.08
C ILE A 69 17.98 2.09 -9.65
N ILE A 70 18.85 2.40 -8.69
CA ILE A 70 19.13 3.78 -8.25
C ILE A 70 19.81 4.56 -9.38
N ASP A 71 20.89 4.01 -9.93
CA ASP A 71 21.70 4.65 -10.99
C ASP A 71 20.89 4.91 -12.27
N ASN A 72 19.85 4.12 -12.51
CA ASN A 72 19.00 4.20 -13.69
C ASN A 72 17.57 4.69 -13.37
N GLY A 73 17.34 5.17 -12.15
CA GLY A 73 16.00 5.48 -11.65
C GLY A 73 15.98 6.66 -10.69
N VAL A 74 15.15 6.55 -9.65
CA VAL A 74 14.97 7.58 -8.64
C VAL A 74 15.01 6.93 -7.26
N MET A 75 15.80 7.50 -6.36
CA MET A 75 15.84 7.15 -4.95
C MET A 75 15.31 8.32 -4.13
N VAL A 76 14.54 8.01 -3.10
CA VAL A 76 14.18 8.95 -2.04
C VAL A 76 15.12 8.67 -0.86
N GLU A 77 15.66 9.71 -0.23
CA GLU A 77 16.63 9.58 0.87
C GLU A 77 16.05 8.80 2.06
N HIS A 78 14.80 9.07 2.42
CA HIS A 78 14.07 8.32 3.44
C HIS A 78 12.56 8.38 3.19
N VAL A 79 11.86 7.32 3.62
CA VAL A 79 10.39 7.26 3.67
C VAL A 79 10.00 7.32 5.14
N GLU A 80 9.16 8.30 5.49
CA GLU A 80 8.58 8.36 6.84
C GLU A 80 7.36 7.45 6.90
N ASN A 81 7.44 6.41 7.72
CA ASN A 81 6.37 5.44 7.94
C ASN A 81 5.26 6.02 8.82
N VAL A 82 4.05 5.47 8.71
CA VAL A 82 2.98 5.85 9.65
C VAL A 82 3.22 5.22 11.01
N TYR A 83 2.78 5.91 12.06
CA TYR A 83 2.76 5.35 13.41
C TYR A 83 1.55 4.42 13.57
N ILE A 84 1.68 3.22 14.15
CA ILE A 84 2.90 2.54 14.60
C ILE A 84 3.63 1.85 13.45
N THR A 85 4.96 1.71 13.54
CA THR A 85 5.80 1.08 12.52
C THR A 85 5.68 -0.45 12.56
N LYS A 86 4.50 -0.97 12.21
CA LYS A 86 4.18 -2.40 12.07
C LYS A 86 3.67 -2.71 10.66
N THR A 87 3.76 -3.99 10.30
CA THR A 87 3.47 -4.53 8.97
C THR A 87 2.11 -4.15 8.40
N TYR A 88 1.02 -4.55 9.05
CA TYR A 88 -0.32 -4.38 8.49
C TYR A 88 -0.72 -2.90 8.35
N PRO A 89 -0.52 -2.03 9.37
CA PRO A 89 -0.82 -0.60 9.23
C PRO A 89 -0.05 0.07 8.09
N ASN A 90 1.26 -0.16 7.97
CA ASN A 90 2.08 0.52 6.98
C ASN A 90 1.84 -0.01 5.56
N HIS A 91 1.72 -1.32 5.38
CA HIS A 91 1.38 -1.88 4.06
C HIS A 91 0.00 -1.42 3.58
N TYR A 92 -0.97 -1.25 4.49
CA TYR A 92 -2.29 -0.74 4.12
C TYR A 92 -2.26 0.77 3.84
N SER A 93 -1.46 1.54 4.58
CA SER A 93 -1.18 2.96 4.29
C SER A 93 -0.58 3.14 2.89
N LEU A 94 0.42 2.33 2.50
CA LEU A 94 1.07 2.40 1.18
C LEU A 94 0.09 2.24 0.01
N VAL A 95 -0.99 1.48 0.19
CA VAL A 95 -1.99 1.22 -0.86
C VAL A 95 -3.30 1.98 -0.68
N THR A 96 -3.41 2.84 0.33
CA THR A 96 -4.61 3.67 0.56
C THR A 96 -4.30 5.17 0.61
N GLY A 97 -3.06 5.54 0.95
CA GLY A 97 -2.64 6.92 1.17
C GLY A 97 -3.22 7.53 2.45
N LEU A 98 -3.63 6.71 3.42
CA LEU A 98 -4.30 7.13 4.64
C LEU A 98 -3.49 6.71 5.87
N TYR A 99 -3.59 7.49 6.95
CA TYR A 99 -3.03 7.09 8.25
C TYR A 99 -3.80 5.90 8.86
N ALA A 100 -3.12 5.22 9.79
CA ALA A 100 -3.64 4.09 10.54
C ALA A 100 -5.01 4.36 11.18
N GLU A 101 -5.16 5.52 11.83
CA GLU A 101 -6.43 5.93 12.45
C GLU A 101 -7.58 6.09 11.44
N THR A 102 -7.26 6.43 10.18
CA THR A 102 -8.27 6.67 9.14
C THR A 102 -8.64 5.38 8.42
N HIS A 103 -7.65 4.56 8.04
CA HIS A 103 -7.94 3.31 7.31
C HIS A 103 -8.36 2.15 8.21
N GLY A 104 -8.24 2.30 9.54
CA GLY A 104 -8.83 1.39 10.53
C GLY A 104 -7.98 0.16 10.90
N ILE A 105 -6.92 -0.13 10.15
CA ILE A 105 -5.88 -1.11 10.53
C ILE A 105 -4.82 -0.42 11.40
N VAL A 106 -5.07 -0.29 12.70
CA VAL A 106 -4.22 0.49 13.60
C VAL A 106 -2.99 -0.28 14.11
N ALA A 107 -3.06 -1.61 14.17
CA ALA A 107 -1.97 -2.49 14.59
C ALA A 107 -2.10 -3.88 13.95
N ASN A 108 -1.09 -4.73 14.14
CA ASN A 108 -1.15 -6.16 13.77
C ASN A 108 -2.10 -6.94 14.68
N GLU A 109 -2.23 -6.49 15.94
CA GLU A 109 -3.17 -7.01 16.93
C GLU A 109 -4.08 -5.87 17.39
N MET A 110 -5.40 -6.02 17.20
CA MET A 110 -6.36 -4.97 17.52
C MET A 110 -7.59 -5.54 18.20
N TYR A 111 -8.31 -4.66 18.91
CA TYR A 111 -9.62 -4.95 19.45
C TYR A 111 -10.58 -3.82 19.10
N ASP A 112 -11.77 -4.17 18.62
CA ASP A 112 -12.85 -3.22 18.38
C ASP A 112 -13.86 -3.32 19.53
N PRO A 113 -13.92 -2.33 20.44
CA PRO A 113 -14.81 -2.39 21.60
C PRO A 113 -16.29 -2.25 21.23
N VAL A 114 -16.60 -1.67 20.07
CA VAL A 114 -17.99 -1.51 19.60
C VAL A 114 -18.50 -2.84 19.03
N LEU A 115 -17.64 -3.54 18.28
CA LEU A 115 -17.97 -4.85 17.71
C LEU A 115 -17.75 -6.01 18.69
N ASN A 116 -17.03 -5.77 19.78
CA ASN A 116 -16.51 -6.78 20.71
C ASN A 116 -15.79 -7.92 19.96
N ARG A 117 -14.79 -7.55 19.14
CA ARG A 117 -14.02 -8.48 18.31
C ARG A 117 -12.55 -8.15 18.33
N SER A 118 -11.73 -9.18 18.17
CA SER A 118 -10.29 -9.07 18.00
C SER A 118 -9.90 -9.30 16.55
N PHE A 119 -8.84 -8.62 16.14
CA PHE A 119 -8.10 -8.82 14.91
C PHE A 119 -6.69 -9.25 15.28
N SER A 120 -6.18 -10.29 14.64
CA SER A 120 -4.83 -10.78 14.87
C SER A 120 -4.26 -11.32 13.58
N MET A 121 -3.03 -10.92 13.25
CA MET A 121 -2.30 -11.43 12.07
C MET A 121 -2.05 -12.94 12.13
N GLU A 122 -2.18 -13.55 13.32
CA GLU A 122 -1.99 -14.98 13.57
C GLU A 122 -3.29 -15.80 13.37
N THR A 123 -4.40 -15.17 12.97
CA THR A 123 -5.73 -15.82 12.93
C THR A 123 -6.52 -15.48 11.67
N ASP A 124 -7.58 -16.24 11.40
CA ASP A 124 -8.50 -15.99 10.27
C ASP A 124 -9.30 -14.69 10.39
N SER A 125 -9.23 -13.98 11.52
CA SER A 125 -9.91 -12.69 11.71
C SER A 125 -9.48 -11.65 10.68
N VAL A 126 -8.27 -11.76 10.12
CA VAL A 126 -7.77 -10.89 9.06
C VAL A 126 -8.63 -10.91 7.81
N TYR A 127 -9.32 -12.02 7.53
CA TYR A 127 -10.15 -12.17 6.34
C TYR A 127 -11.56 -11.56 6.49
N GLU A 128 -11.92 -11.05 7.67
CA GLU A 128 -13.18 -10.34 7.86
C GLU A 128 -13.09 -8.93 7.26
N SER A 129 -13.79 -8.69 6.15
CA SER A 129 -13.68 -7.43 5.40
C SER A 129 -13.96 -6.17 6.23
N ARG A 130 -14.80 -6.27 7.27
CA ARG A 130 -15.16 -5.19 8.21
C ARG A 130 -13.97 -4.44 8.82
N TRP A 131 -12.81 -5.09 8.93
CA TRP A 131 -11.60 -4.46 9.45
C TRP A 131 -11.03 -3.44 8.47
N TRP A 132 -11.24 -3.66 7.18
CA TRP A 132 -10.59 -3.00 6.06
C TRP A 132 -11.51 -2.02 5.31
N GLU A 133 -12.83 -2.10 5.51
CA GLU A 133 -13.81 -1.31 4.72
C GLU A 133 -13.67 0.22 4.88
N ALA A 134 -12.95 0.73 5.90
CA ALA A 134 -12.80 2.16 6.12
C ALA A 134 -11.96 2.87 5.03
N ALA A 135 -11.17 2.11 4.25
CA ALA A 135 -10.36 2.65 3.17
C ALA A 135 -10.61 1.93 1.83
N VAL A 136 -10.25 2.58 0.74
CA VAL A 136 -10.31 2.01 -0.62
C VAL A 136 -8.89 1.78 -1.12
N PRO A 137 -8.40 0.52 -1.15
CA PRO A 137 -7.04 0.25 -1.59
C PRO A 137 -6.88 0.41 -3.11
N LEU A 138 -5.65 0.64 -3.57
CA LEU A 138 -5.32 0.94 -4.96
C LEU A 138 -5.85 -0.10 -5.96
N TRP A 139 -5.88 -1.39 -5.60
CA TRP A 139 -6.46 -2.45 -6.45
C TRP A 139 -7.97 -2.29 -6.66
N VAL A 140 -8.71 -1.84 -5.64
CA VAL A 140 -10.14 -1.52 -5.80
C VAL A 140 -10.30 -0.26 -6.66
N SER A 141 -9.49 0.77 -6.42
CA SER A 141 -9.53 2.04 -7.15
C SER A 141 -9.27 1.87 -8.65
N ILE A 142 -8.21 1.14 -9.03
CA ILE A 142 -7.88 0.92 -10.44
C ILE A 142 -8.94 0.09 -11.16
N GLN A 143 -9.51 -0.92 -10.48
CA GLN A 143 -10.59 -1.75 -11.02
C GLN A 143 -11.87 -0.94 -11.25
N LYS A 144 -12.23 -0.04 -10.33
CA LYS A 144 -13.36 0.89 -10.51
C LYS A 144 -13.12 1.87 -11.67
N ALA A 145 -11.86 2.21 -11.96
CA ALA A 145 -11.46 3.00 -13.13
C ALA A 145 -11.32 2.17 -14.44
N GLY A 146 -11.76 0.90 -14.42
CA GLY A 146 -11.76 0.00 -15.58
C GLY A 146 -10.40 -0.61 -15.92
N GLY A 147 -9.39 -0.46 -15.05
CA GLY A 147 -8.13 -1.18 -15.14
C GLY A 147 -8.18 -2.55 -14.45
N ARG A 148 -7.04 -3.24 -14.40
CA ARG A 148 -6.90 -4.55 -13.73
C ARG A 148 -5.74 -4.56 -12.74
N SER A 149 -5.90 -5.33 -11.66
CA SER A 149 -4.86 -5.48 -10.64
C SER A 149 -4.49 -6.92 -10.32
N GLY A 150 -3.20 -7.11 -9.98
CA GLY A 150 -2.60 -8.33 -9.47
C GLY A 150 -2.04 -8.12 -8.07
N ALA A 151 -2.13 -9.11 -7.19
CA ALA A 151 -1.55 -9.03 -5.86
C ALA A 151 -0.88 -10.34 -5.42
N ALA A 152 0.42 -10.30 -5.20
CA ALA A 152 1.17 -11.40 -4.62
C ALA A 152 1.37 -11.16 -3.13
N MET A 153 0.39 -11.61 -2.34
CA MET A 153 0.44 -11.72 -0.87
C MET A 153 0.56 -10.39 -0.10
N TRP A 154 0.11 -9.28 -0.66
CA TRP A 154 0.08 -8.00 0.06
C TRP A 154 -0.98 -8.00 1.17
N PRO A 155 -0.72 -7.44 2.37
CA PRO A 155 -1.72 -7.36 3.43
C PRO A 155 -3.06 -6.76 2.98
N GLY A 156 -4.14 -7.51 3.19
CA GLY A 156 -5.51 -7.14 2.78
C GLY A 156 -5.87 -7.48 1.33
N SER A 157 -4.92 -7.95 0.51
CA SER A 157 -5.19 -8.25 -0.91
C SER A 157 -5.98 -9.54 -1.15
N ASP A 158 -5.96 -10.46 -0.18
CA ASP A 158 -6.78 -11.67 -0.13
C ASP A 158 -8.05 -11.49 0.73
N VAL A 159 -8.45 -10.23 0.97
CA VAL A 159 -9.69 -9.85 1.63
C VAL A 159 -10.64 -9.19 0.64
N LYS A 160 -11.94 -9.48 0.77
CA LYS A 160 -12.98 -8.92 -0.12
C LYS A 160 -13.39 -7.50 0.29
N ILE A 161 -12.53 -6.52 0.03
CA ILE A 161 -12.72 -5.13 0.46
C ILE A 161 -13.62 -4.39 -0.53
N HIS A 162 -14.64 -3.67 -0.05
CA HIS A 162 -15.68 -3.03 -0.87
C HIS A 162 -16.33 -3.99 -1.88
N GLY A 163 -16.46 -5.27 -1.49
CA GLY A 163 -17.00 -6.33 -2.33
C GLY A 163 -16.07 -6.81 -3.46
N MET A 164 -14.80 -6.39 -3.48
CA MET A 164 -13.87 -6.65 -4.58
C MET A 164 -12.56 -7.26 -4.07
N PHE A 165 -12.08 -8.29 -4.77
CA PHE A 165 -10.69 -8.74 -4.71
C PHE A 165 -9.89 -8.08 -5.85
N PRO A 166 -8.54 -8.09 -5.81
CA PRO A 166 -7.74 -7.95 -7.01
C PRO A 166 -8.17 -8.96 -8.08
N ASN A 167 -8.07 -8.62 -9.38
CA ASN A 167 -8.45 -9.52 -10.46
C ASN A 167 -7.66 -10.83 -10.46
N ARG A 168 -6.40 -10.75 -10.02
CA ARG A 168 -5.51 -11.89 -9.79
C ARG A 168 -4.87 -11.72 -8.43
N TYR A 169 -4.90 -12.74 -7.58
CA TYR A 169 -4.21 -12.66 -6.30
C TYR A 169 -3.79 -14.05 -5.81
N LEU A 170 -2.82 -14.06 -4.90
CA LEU A 170 -2.45 -15.23 -4.12
C LEU A 170 -3.00 -15.08 -2.70
N LEU A 171 -3.51 -16.17 -2.13
CA LEU A 171 -3.76 -16.26 -0.70
C LEU A 171 -2.42 -16.22 0.04
N TYR A 172 -2.35 -15.57 1.19
CA TYR A 172 -1.14 -15.55 1.98
C TYR A 172 -0.69 -16.97 2.35
N ASN A 173 0.57 -17.27 2.03
CA ASN A 173 1.24 -18.50 2.42
C ASN A 173 2.76 -18.28 2.35
N ALA A 174 3.38 -18.07 3.52
CA ALA A 174 4.81 -17.80 3.65
C ALA A 174 5.71 -18.91 3.02
N SER A 175 5.21 -20.14 2.86
CA SER A 175 5.96 -21.21 2.20
C SER A 175 6.09 -21.04 0.68
N VAL A 176 5.33 -20.14 0.06
CA VAL A 176 5.43 -19.86 -1.38
C VAL A 176 6.67 -19.01 -1.64
N SER A 177 7.60 -19.55 -2.43
CA SER A 177 8.87 -18.89 -2.71
C SER A 177 8.71 -17.56 -3.45
N PHE A 178 9.67 -16.66 -3.27
CA PHE A 178 9.72 -15.37 -3.94
C PHE A 178 9.64 -15.52 -5.46
N GLU A 179 10.36 -16.50 -6.00
CA GLU A 179 10.42 -16.79 -7.42
C GLU A 179 9.04 -17.17 -7.96
N THR A 180 8.29 -18.01 -7.21
CA THR A 180 6.91 -18.36 -7.57
C THR A 180 6.00 -17.12 -7.56
N ARG A 181 6.16 -16.21 -6.59
CA ARG A 181 5.39 -14.96 -6.55
C ARG A 181 5.68 -14.06 -7.75
N VAL A 182 6.97 -13.93 -8.12
CA VAL A 182 7.42 -13.19 -9.30
C VAL A 182 6.89 -13.83 -10.59
N GLU A 183 6.99 -15.14 -10.76
CA GLU A 183 6.46 -15.86 -11.92
C GLU A 183 4.98 -15.55 -12.14
N ARG A 184 4.17 -15.53 -11.08
CA ARG A 184 2.75 -15.16 -11.14
C ARG A 184 2.55 -13.72 -11.58
N LEU A 185 3.32 -12.78 -11.07
CA LEU A 185 3.26 -11.38 -11.50
C LEU A 185 3.61 -11.22 -12.98
N ILE A 186 4.68 -11.89 -13.43
CA ILE A 186 5.08 -11.88 -14.84
C ILE A 186 3.97 -12.47 -15.72
N GLU A 187 3.37 -13.59 -15.32
CA GLU A 187 2.21 -14.20 -16.01
C GLU A 187 1.07 -13.18 -16.13
N TRP A 188 0.71 -12.49 -15.04
CA TRP A 188 -0.41 -11.56 -15.01
C TRP A 188 -0.15 -10.29 -15.83
N PHE A 189 1.07 -9.74 -15.80
CA PHE A 189 1.43 -8.57 -16.61
C PHE A 189 1.57 -8.92 -18.09
N SER A 190 1.94 -10.16 -18.43
CA SER A 190 2.16 -10.63 -19.81
C SER A 190 0.92 -11.24 -20.46
N ALA A 191 -0.18 -11.37 -19.71
CA ALA A 191 -1.43 -11.90 -20.25
C ALA A 191 -1.94 -11.07 -21.46
N PRO A 192 -2.84 -11.62 -22.29
CA PRO A 192 -3.47 -10.86 -23.38
C PRO A 192 -4.08 -9.55 -22.87
N LYS A 193 -4.18 -8.53 -23.73
CA LYS A 193 -4.57 -7.16 -23.37
C LYS A 193 -5.87 -7.08 -22.53
N GLU A 194 -6.79 -8.00 -22.77
CA GLU A 194 -8.09 -8.10 -22.11
C GLU A 194 -8.03 -8.72 -20.70
N ALA A 195 -6.87 -9.26 -20.31
CA ALA A 195 -6.61 -9.94 -19.04
C ALA A 195 -5.37 -9.43 -18.31
N ALA A 196 -4.47 -8.72 -19.00
CA ALA A 196 -3.25 -8.14 -18.44
C ALA A 196 -3.57 -7.20 -17.29
N VAL A 197 -2.80 -7.30 -16.20
CA VAL A 197 -2.90 -6.34 -15.09
C VAL A 197 -2.17 -5.04 -15.43
N ASP A 198 -2.74 -3.93 -14.98
CA ASP A 198 -2.15 -2.58 -15.06
C ASP A 198 -1.39 -2.24 -13.77
N PHE A 199 -1.82 -2.79 -12.63
CA PHE A 199 -1.22 -2.56 -11.32
C PHE A 199 -0.91 -3.88 -10.62
N GLY A 200 0.29 -4.03 -10.08
CA GLY A 200 0.74 -5.19 -9.32
C GLY A 200 1.28 -4.77 -7.96
N VAL A 201 1.02 -5.58 -6.94
CA VAL A 201 1.70 -5.50 -5.63
C VAL A 201 2.39 -6.82 -5.31
N LEU A 202 3.58 -6.77 -4.75
CA LEU A 202 4.40 -7.91 -4.32
C LEU A 202 4.89 -7.68 -2.90
N TYR A 203 4.66 -8.66 -2.03
CA TYR A 203 5.17 -8.68 -0.66
C TYR A 203 6.19 -9.82 -0.49
N TRP A 204 7.25 -9.55 0.26
CA TRP A 204 8.23 -10.54 0.71
C TRP A 204 8.62 -10.28 2.17
N GLU A 205 8.65 -11.35 2.96
CA GLU A 205 8.76 -11.35 4.43
C GLU A 205 10.16 -10.99 4.96
N GLU A 206 11.19 -11.09 4.11
CA GLU A 206 12.57 -10.78 4.51
C GLU A 206 12.97 -9.38 4.03
N PRO A 207 13.84 -8.66 4.76
CA PRO A 207 14.67 -9.13 5.88
C PRO A 207 14.05 -9.10 7.28
N ASP A 208 12.77 -8.74 7.44
CA ASP A 208 12.10 -8.62 8.75
C ASP A 208 12.18 -9.91 9.58
N GLU A 209 11.81 -11.06 9.01
CA GLU A 209 11.81 -12.34 9.72
C GLU A 209 13.18 -12.70 10.31
N SER A 210 14.25 -12.50 9.55
CA SER A 210 15.62 -12.72 10.03
C SER A 210 16.05 -11.62 11.01
N GLY A 211 15.66 -10.37 10.77
CA GLY A 211 15.91 -9.24 11.65
C GLY A 211 15.36 -9.44 13.06
N HIS A 212 14.15 -9.99 13.17
CA HIS A 212 13.54 -10.34 14.46
C HIS A 212 14.32 -11.41 15.25
N LYS A 213 14.96 -12.36 14.55
CA LYS A 213 15.70 -13.47 15.19
C LYS A 213 17.13 -13.07 15.53
N LEU A 214 17.77 -12.28 14.68
CA LEU A 214 19.20 -12.00 14.72
C LEU A 214 19.52 -10.64 15.32
N GLY A 215 18.60 -9.69 15.22
CA GLY A 215 18.84 -8.27 15.46
C GLY A 215 19.45 -7.58 14.23
N PRO A 216 19.06 -6.32 13.96
CA PRO A 216 19.48 -5.60 12.77
C PRO A 216 20.96 -5.27 12.75
N GLU A 217 21.71 -5.39 13.84
CA GLU A 217 23.16 -5.11 13.87
C GLU A 217 24.02 -6.37 13.71
N SER A 218 23.41 -7.56 13.74
CA SER A 218 24.13 -8.83 13.63
C SER A 218 24.78 -8.98 12.26
N THR A 219 26.05 -9.38 12.19
CA THR A 219 26.74 -9.66 10.92
C THR A 219 26.11 -10.81 10.13
N LEU A 220 25.28 -11.63 10.77
CA LEU A 220 24.49 -12.65 10.08
C LEU A 220 23.43 -12.05 9.15
N MET A 221 23.03 -10.78 9.37
CA MET A 221 22.15 -10.05 8.45
C MET A 221 22.82 -9.74 7.11
N ASP A 222 24.16 -9.71 7.04
CA ASP A 222 24.87 -9.35 5.80
C ASP A 222 24.51 -10.32 4.66
N ALA A 223 24.43 -11.62 4.96
CA ALA A 223 24.02 -12.65 4.00
C ALA A 223 22.52 -12.56 3.64
N VAL A 224 21.67 -12.18 4.60
CA VAL A 224 20.23 -11.99 4.36
C VAL A 224 20.02 -10.82 3.40
N ILE A 225 20.65 -9.68 3.68
CA ILE A 225 20.55 -8.46 2.87
C ILE A 225 21.08 -8.71 1.45
N ALA A 226 22.22 -9.40 1.31
CA ALA A 226 22.73 -9.81 0.01
C ALA A 226 21.71 -10.70 -0.74
N GLY A 227 21.04 -11.62 -0.04
CA GLY A 227 19.96 -12.43 -0.61
C GLY A 227 18.74 -11.61 -1.07
N ILE A 228 18.42 -10.49 -0.42
CA ILE A 228 17.36 -9.58 -0.88
C ILE A 228 17.78 -8.87 -2.18
N ASP A 229 19.04 -8.43 -2.28
CA ASP A 229 19.57 -7.87 -3.52
C ASP A 229 19.49 -8.88 -4.68
N GLU A 230 19.87 -10.14 -4.43
CA GLU A 230 19.73 -11.22 -5.43
C GLU A 230 18.27 -11.43 -5.86
N LYS A 231 17.31 -11.36 -4.92
CA LYS A 231 15.87 -11.45 -5.22
C LYS A 231 15.39 -10.30 -6.09
N LEU A 232 15.81 -9.07 -5.79
CA LEU A 232 15.53 -7.92 -6.66
C LEU A 232 16.12 -8.15 -8.06
N GLY A 233 17.36 -8.62 -8.15
CA GLY A 233 18.01 -8.98 -9.40
C GLY A 233 17.23 -10.03 -10.20
N PHE A 234 16.72 -11.06 -9.52
CA PHE A 234 15.85 -12.07 -10.12
C PHE A 234 14.58 -11.45 -10.71
N LEU A 235 13.86 -10.63 -9.94
CA LEU A 235 12.66 -9.93 -10.43
C LEU A 235 12.97 -9.08 -11.67
N MET A 236 14.04 -8.28 -11.63
CA MET A 236 14.43 -7.43 -12.75
C MET A 236 14.78 -8.25 -14.00
N ASN A 237 15.45 -9.38 -13.82
CA ASN A 237 15.78 -10.29 -14.92
C ASN A 237 14.53 -10.91 -15.55
N GLU A 238 13.57 -11.35 -14.74
CA GLU A 238 12.30 -11.90 -15.25
C GLU A 238 11.46 -10.83 -15.97
N LEU A 239 11.43 -9.59 -15.46
CA LEU A 239 10.82 -8.46 -16.17
C LEU A 239 11.50 -8.22 -17.54
N LYS A 240 12.83 -8.31 -17.62
CA LYS A 240 13.57 -8.14 -18.89
C LYS A 240 13.26 -9.27 -19.87
N LYS A 241 13.30 -10.54 -19.42
CA LYS A 241 12.98 -11.72 -20.24
C LYS A 241 11.56 -11.65 -20.81
N ALA A 242 10.60 -11.16 -20.02
CA ALA A 242 9.21 -10.98 -20.45
C ALA A 242 8.99 -9.73 -21.33
N GLY A 243 10.03 -8.92 -21.58
CA GLY A 243 9.90 -7.66 -22.31
C GLY A 243 9.01 -6.64 -21.60
N LEU A 244 8.96 -6.70 -20.26
CA LEU A 244 8.18 -5.84 -19.36
C LEU A 244 9.02 -4.76 -18.68
N TYR A 245 10.34 -4.93 -18.56
CA TYR A 245 11.21 -4.03 -17.80
C TYR A 245 11.08 -2.55 -18.20
N GLU A 246 11.03 -2.27 -19.51
CA GLU A 246 10.86 -0.89 -20.04
C GLU A 246 9.39 -0.44 -20.12
N LYS A 247 8.44 -1.26 -19.68
CA LYS A 247 6.99 -1.02 -19.81
C LYS A 247 6.28 -0.91 -18.46
N VAL A 248 6.92 -1.36 -17.39
CA VAL A 248 6.39 -1.36 -16.03
C VAL A 248 7.19 -0.35 -15.22
N ASN A 249 6.49 0.59 -14.59
CA ASN A 249 7.08 1.41 -13.54
C ASN A 249 7.27 0.51 -12.32
N LEU A 250 8.51 0.34 -11.85
CA LEU A 250 8.83 -0.46 -10.68
C LEU A 250 9.09 0.47 -9.49
N ILE A 251 8.36 0.25 -8.39
CA ILE A 251 8.61 0.87 -7.09
C ILE A 251 9.05 -0.24 -6.14
N VAL A 252 10.20 -0.05 -5.49
CA VAL A 252 10.68 -0.93 -4.42
C VAL A 252 10.70 -0.13 -3.13
N THR A 253 10.10 -0.66 -2.07
CA THR A 253 9.96 0.01 -0.78
C THR A 253 10.03 -0.99 0.36
N SER A 254 9.93 -0.47 1.57
CA SER A 254 9.61 -1.22 2.79
C SER A 254 8.49 -0.52 3.55
N ASP A 255 7.96 -1.21 4.55
CA ASP A 255 6.87 -0.79 5.43
C ASP A 255 7.36 -0.26 6.78
N HIS A 256 8.55 -0.65 7.22
CA HIS A 256 9.26 -0.08 8.36
C HIS A 256 10.76 -0.44 8.37
N GLY A 257 11.50 0.14 9.31
CA GLY A 257 12.86 -0.27 9.62
C GLY A 257 12.92 -1.36 10.69
N MET A 258 14.08 -1.47 11.35
CA MET A 258 14.34 -2.42 12.44
C MET A 258 15.33 -1.83 13.45
N THR A 259 15.11 -2.07 14.75
CA THR A 259 16.00 -1.58 15.82
C THR A 259 16.58 -2.73 16.64
N GLN A 260 17.82 -2.58 17.11
CA GLN A 260 18.47 -3.56 17.97
C GLN A 260 17.88 -3.49 19.37
N LEU A 261 17.34 -4.60 19.85
CA LEU A 261 16.86 -4.73 21.23
C LEU A 261 18.02 -5.01 22.18
N SER A 262 17.90 -4.54 23.41
CA SER A 262 18.84 -4.76 24.51
C SER A 262 18.12 -5.43 25.68
N SER A 263 18.74 -6.48 26.24
CA SER A 263 18.24 -7.15 27.45
C SER A 263 18.17 -6.22 28.66
N ASP A 264 19.01 -5.18 28.70
CA ASP A 264 19.07 -4.21 29.80
C ASP A 264 17.91 -3.22 29.77
N LYS A 265 17.10 -3.24 28.70
CA LYS A 265 15.98 -2.33 28.47
C LYS A 265 14.62 -3.04 28.47
N ILE A 266 14.56 -4.32 28.85
CA ILE A 266 13.30 -5.07 29.00
C ILE A 266 12.45 -4.42 30.09
N ILE A 267 11.15 -4.20 29.80
CA ILE A 267 10.21 -3.59 30.74
C ILE A 267 9.14 -4.62 31.13
N GLU A 268 9.21 -5.11 32.37
CA GLU A 268 8.23 -6.04 32.92
C GLU A 268 7.02 -5.28 33.49
N LEU A 269 5.97 -5.10 32.70
CA LEU A 269 4.78 -4.32 33.10
C LEU A 269 4.10 -4.84 34.39
N ASP A 270 4.17 -6.15 34.63
CA ASP A 270 3.59 -6.78 35.82
C ASP A 270 4.27 -6.34 37.14
N GLU A 271 5.47 -5.76 37.08
CA GLU A 271 6.13 -5.17 38.25
C GLU A 271 5.48 -3.85 38.69
N TYR A 272 4.79 -3.15 37.79
CA TYR A 272 4.22 -1.82 38.04
C TYR A 272 2.69 -1.86 38.16
N VAL A 273 2.03 -2.71 37.39
CA VAL A 273 0.57 -2.75 37.30
C VAL A 273 0.05 -4.18 37.20
N SER A 274 -0.99 -4.49 37.99
CA SER A 274 -1.61 -5.81 37.97
C SER A 274 -2.30 -6.10 36.63
N ARG A 275 -2.00 -7.26 36.04
CA ARG A 275 -2.63 -7.79 34.82
C ARG A 275 -4.16 -7.87 34.90
N ASP A 276 -4.72 -7.96 36.11
CA ASP A 276 -6.17 -7.98 36.34
C ASP A 276 -6.86 -6.65 36.07
N LEU A 277 -6.14 -5.55 35.88
CA LEU A 277 -6.74 -4.22 35.70
C LEU A 277 -7.09 -3.91 34.24
N TYR A 278 -6.59 -4.68 33.26
CA TYR A 278 -6.72 -4.37 31.85
C TYR A 278 -6.76 -5.61 30.95
N THR A 279 -7.12 -5.41 29.69
CA THR A 279 -6.88 -6.36 28.60
C THR A 279 -5.67 -5.87 27.80
N TRP A 280 -4.67 -6.73 27.63
CA TRP A 280 -3.53 -6.48 26.76
C TRP A 280 -3.95 -6.79 25.32
N VAL A 281 -3.96 -5.77 24.46
CA VAL A 281 -4.47 -5.86 23.09
C VAL A 281 -3.34 -6.00 22.08
N ASP A 282 -2.35 -5.10 22.13
CA ASP A 282 -1.21 -5.14 21.20
C ASP A 282 0.12 -5.26 21.94
N LYS A 283 1.05 -5.97 21.32
CA LYS A 283 2.36 -6.34 21.88
C LYS A 283 3.43 -5.28 21.57
N SER A 284 4.58 -5.39 22.25
CA SER A 284 5.81 -4.61 22.03
C SER A 284 6.17 -4.43 20.53
N PRO A 285 6.82 -3.32 20.12
CA PRO A 285 7.36 -2.21 20.92
C PRO A 285 6.35 -1.12 21.29
N VAL A 286 5.11 -1.22 20.80
CA VAL A 286 4.02 -0.32 21.18
C VAL A 286 2.88 -1.15 21.75
N VAL A 287 2.82 -1.20 23.08
CA VAL A 287 1.81 -1.94 23.81
C VAL A 287 0.52 -1.14 23.89
N ALA A 288 -0.62 -1.78 23.61
CA ALA A 288 -1.94 -1.18 23.73
C ALA A 288 -2.75 -1.87 24.83
N LEU A 289 -3.22 -1.11 25.82
CA LEU A 289 -3.97 -1.62 26.96
C LEU A 289 -5.40 -1.07 26.95
N LEU A 290 -6.38 -1.97 27.12
CA LEU A 290 -7.77 -1.62 27.38
C LEU A 290 -8.06 -1.75 28.89
N PRO A 291 -8.15 -0.63 29.64
CA PRO A 291 -8.50 -0.66 31.05
C PRO A 291 -9.88 -1.29 31.30
N LYS A 292 -10.02 -2.01 32.42
CA LYS A 292 -11.35 -2.31 32.98
C LYS A 292 -12.05 -1.02 33.38
N GLU A 293 -13.37 -1.09 33.54
CA GLU A 293 -14.21 0.05 33.91
C GLU A 293 -13.68 0.75 35.18
N GLY A 294 -13.47 2.07 35.08
CA GLY A 294 -12.95 2.89 36.17
C GLY A 294 -11.46 2.69 36.51
N LYS A 295 -10.70 1.93 35.71
CA LYS A 295 -9.28 1.63 35.96
C LYS A 295 -8.26 2.43 35.16
N LEU A 296 -8.71 3.29 34.24
CA LEU A 296 -7.83 4.04 33.34
C LEU A 296 -6.79 4.87 34.12
N ASP A 297 -7.24 5.77 35.00
CA ASP A 297 -6.32 6.64 35.74
C ASP A 297 -5.44 5.86 36.70
N GLU A 298 -5.97 4.80 37.35
CA GLU A 298 -5.18 3.93 38.22
C GLU A 298 -4.00 3.26 37.47
N ILE A 299 -4.25 2.77 36.25
CA ILE A 299 -3.21 2.15 35.43
C ILE A 299 -2.22 3.20 34.93
N TYR A 300 -2.73 4.33 34.42
CA TYR A 300 -1.89 5.40 33.90
C TYR A 300 -0.95 5.95 34.96
N ASP A 301 -1.47 6.30 36.15
CA ASP A 301 -0.68 6.88 37.24
C ASP A 301 0.41 5.91 37.77
N LYS A 302 0.19 4.60 37.66
CA LYS A 302 1.18 3.57 38.03
C LYS A 302 2.29 3.40 37.01
N LEU A 303 2.05 3.78 35.76
CA LEU A 303 2.96 3.55 34.65
C LEU A 303 3.68 4.82 34.19
N VAL A 304 3.03 5.98 34.29
CA VAL A 304 3.59 7.25 33.86
C VAL A 304 4.90 7.52 34.62
N ASP A 305 5.97 7.79 33.87
CA ASP A 305 7.33 8.08 34.36
C ASP A 305 8.00 7.02 35.26
N VAL A 306 7.41 5.82 35.44
CA VAL A 306 7.97 4.79 36.33
C VAL A 306 9.21 4.11 35.76
N ASN A 307 9.37 4.11 34.44
CA ASN A 307 10.52 3.53 33.75
C ASN A 307 11.04 4.48 32.66
N PRO A 308 12.33 4.86 32.67
CA PRO A 308 12.88 5.81 31.70
C PRO A 308 12.96 5.27 30.26
N ASN A 309 12.78 3.97 30.04
CA ASN A 309 12.83 3.31 28.73
C ASN A 309 11.46 3.18 28.06
N MET A 310 10.38 3.71 28.62
CA MET A 310 9.08 3.81 27.94
C MET A 310 8.51 5.22 28.00
N VAL A 311 7.51 5.45 27.16
CA VAL A 311 6.62 6.60 27.22
C VAL A 311 5.18 6.09 27.24
N VAL A 312 4.40 6.59 28.19
CA VAL A 312 3.01 6.18 28.39
C VAL A 312 2.09 7.32 27.97
N TYR A 313 1.19 7.05 27.04
CA TYR A 313 0.20 7.99 26.56
C TYR A 313 -1.19 7.54 27.00
N LYS A 314 -2.00 8.48 27.52
CA LYS A 314 -3.44 8.36 27.31
C LYS A 314 -3.72 8.65 25.85
N LYS A 315 -4.78 8.06 25.31
CA LYS A 315 -5.13 8.19 23.90
C LYS A 315 -5.26 9.64 23.44
N GLU A 316 -5.86 10.50 24.25
CA GLU A 316 -6.02 11.93 24.01
C GLU A 316 -4.69 12.72 24.00
N ASP A 317 -3.63 12.17 24.61
CA ASP A 317 -2.32 12.81 24.77
C ASP A 317 -1.27 12.31 23.76
N ILE A 318 -1.63 11.40 22.85
CA ILE A 318 -0.72 10.93 21.79
C ILE A 318 -0.34 12.11 20.89
N PRO A 319 0.92 12.34 20.54
CA PRO A 319 1.30 13.48 19.71
C PRO A 319 0.51 13.55 18.38
N GLU A 320 -0.05 14.73 18.07
CA GLU A 320 -0.92 14.94 16.89
C GLU A 320 -0.25 14.53 15.57
N HIS A 321 1.05 14.76 15.44
CA HIS A 321 1.83 14.41 14.25
C HIS A 321 1.90 12.90 13.99
N PHE A 322 1.59 12.05 14.96
CA PHE A 322 1.47 10.60 14.73
C PHE A 322 0.18 10.20 14.02
N HIS A 323 -0.85 11.06 13.99
CA HIS A 323 -2.16 10.73 13.42
C HIS A 323 -2.67 9.37 13.93
N TYR A 324 -2.63 9.19 15.25
CA TYR A 324 -2.93 7.93 15.92
C TYR A 324 -3.80 8.15 17.16
N GLN A 325 -4.87 8.93 17.03
CA GLN A 325 -5.83 9.19 18.10
C GLN A 325 -7.27 8.83 17.70
N HIS A 326 -7.65 9.06 16.44
CA HIS A 326 -9.04 9.19 16.03
C HIS A 326 -9.64 7.89 15.48
N ASN A 327 -9.47 6.78 16.21
CA ASN A 327 -10.10 5.50 15.87
C ASN A 327 -10.49 4.70 17.10
N VAL A 328 -11.66 4.06 17.12
CA VAL A 328 -12.16 3.25 18.27
C VAL A 328 -11.27 2.05 18.61
N ARG A 329 -10.46 1.58 17.65
CA ARG A 329 -9.54 0.45 17.79
C ARG A 329 -8.20 0.84 18.43
N ILE A 330 -7.94 2.14 18.58
CA ILE A 330 -6.80 2.66 19.34
C ILE A 330 -7.19 2.65 20.82
N MET A 331 -6.45 1.90 21.62
CA MET A 331 -6.79 1.67 23.02
C MET A 331 -6.55 2.90 23.90
N PRO A 332 -7.22 3.01 25.06
CA PRO A 332 -7.12 4.18 25.93
C PRO A 332 -5.72 4.46 26.48
N ILE A 333 -4.88 3.42 26.65
CA ILE A 333 -3.50 3.56 27.10
C ILE A 333 -2.58 2.90 26.07
N LEU A 334 -1.56 3.66 25.65
CA LEU A 334 -0.46 3.19 24.80
C LEU A 334 0.86 3.36 25.52
N ILE A 335 1.71 2.35 25.42
CA ILE A 335 3.05 2.35 26.00
C ILE A 335 4.02 2.10 24.86
N ALA A 336 4.78 3.13 24.50
CA ALA A 336 5.82 3.03 23.49
C ALA A 336 7.16 2.82 24.19
N ALA A 337 7.83 1.71 23.89
CA ALA A 337 9.22 1.52 24.30
C ALA A 337 10.11 2.52 23.55
N LYS A 338 11.11 3.07 24.25
CA LYS A 338 12.18 3.86 23.63
C LYS A 338 13.13 2.92 22.90
N GLU A 339 13.94 3.51 22.01
CA GLU A 339 14.87 2.77 21.15
C GLU A 339 15.66 1.69 21.91
N GLY A 340 15.57 0.46 21.40
CA GLY A 340 16.21 -0.73 21.93
C GLY A 340 15.56 -1.36 23.16
N GLY A 341 14.42 -0.86 23.64
CA GLY A 341 13.60 -1.52 24.66
C GLY A 341 12.51 -2.39 24.05
N PRO A 342 12.33 -3.64 24.52
CA PRO A 342 11.12 -4.43 24.28
C PRO A 342 10.09 -4.35 25.41
#